data_AF-A0A349W353-F1
#
_entry.id   AF-A0A349W353-F1
#
_cell.length_a   1.000
_cell.length_b   1.000
_cell.length_c   1.000
_cell.angle_alpha   90.00
_cell.angle_beta   90.00
_cell.angle_gamma   90.00
#
_symmetry.space_group_name_H-M   'P 1'
#
loop_
_entity.id
_entity.type
_entity.pdbx_description
1 polymer ?
#
loop_
_entity_poly.entity_id
_entity_poly.type
_entity_poly.pdbx_seq_one_letter_code
_entity_poly.pdbx_strand_id
1 'polypeptide(L)' 'MSNNKIVVIDNYDSFTYNLVHLLQELDQEYVVWRNDKFKLEDIDAFDKILLSPGPGIPEEAGLLLDVIRTYAPH' A
#
# COMPACT_ATOMS: atom_id res chain seq x y z
N MET A 1 -17.52 -0.05 15.38
CA MET A 1 -16.86 0.56 14.21
C MET A 1 -15.96 -0.51 13.63
N SER A 2 -16.14 -0.87 12.36
CA SER A 2 -15.22 -1.80 11.69
C SER A 2 -13.88 -1.07 11.54
N ASN A 3 -12.87 -1.55 12.26
CA ASN A 3 -11.54 -0.96 12.27
C ASN A 3 -10.81 -1.39 10.99
N ASN A 4 -11.28 -0.91 9.82
CA ASN A 4 -10.74 -1.26 8.51
C ASN A 4 -9.42 -0.53 8.30
N LYS A 5 -8.33 -1.12 8.78
CA LYS A 5 -7.01 -0.51 8.73
C LYS A 5 -6.38 -0.76 7.37
N ILE A 6 -5.98 0.31 6.69
CA ILE A 6 -5.44 0.27 5.33
C ILE A 6 -3.91 0.44 5.40
N VAL A 7 -3.17 -0.43 4.71
CA VAL A 7 -1.75 -0.17 4.43
C VAL A 7 -1.61 0.46 3.04
N VAL A 8 -0.98 1.62 2.98
CA VAL A 8 -0.59 2.28 1.74
C VAL A 8 0.87 1.95 1.47
N ILE A 9 1.15 1.26 0.36
CA ILE A 9 2.52 0.94 -0.05
C ILE A 9 2.98 1.98 -1.07
N ASP A 10 3.89 2.84 -0.64
CA ASP A 10 4.46 3.93 -1.42
C ASP A 10 5.68 3.44 -2.21
N ASN A 11 5.58 3.49 -3.53
CA ASN A 11 6.64 3.18 -4.48
C ASN A 11 7.48 4.42 -4.85
N TYR A 12 7.66 5.34 -3.90
CA TYR A 12 8.40 6.60 -4.07
C TYR A 12 7.78 7.55 -5.10
N ASP A 13 6.45 7.63 -5.10
CA ASP A 13 5.69 8.45 -6.05
C ASP A 13 5.03 9.64 -5.37
N SER A 14 5.04 10.79 -6.04
CA SER A 14 4.39 12.01 -5.54
C SER A 14 2.86 11.88 -5.48
N PHE A 15 2.27 10.94 -6.20
CA PHE A 15 0.84 10.66 -6.18
C PHE A 15 0.37 10.01 -4.87
N THR A 16 1.28 9.42 -4.08
CA THR A 16 0.97 8.87 -2.75
C THR A 16 0.25 9.91 -1.87
N TYR A 17 0.60 11.19 -1.98
CA TYR A 17 -0.05 12.26 -1.24
C TYR A 17 -1.54 12.39 -1.58
N ASN A 18 -1.92 12.25 -2.85
CA ASN A 18 -3.32 12.32 -3.26
C ASN A 18 -4.12 11.14 -2.71
N LEU A 19 -3.54 9.93 -2.72
CA LEU A 19 -4.18 8.74 -2.15
C LEU A 19 -4.42 8.89 -0.65
N VAL A 20 -3.39 9.32 0.08
CA VAL A 20 -3.48 9.58 1.52
C VAL A 20 -4.53 10.65 1.84
N HIS A 21 -4.60 11.71 1.03
CA HIS A 21 -5.60 12.75 1.21
C HIS A 21 -7.03 12.23 1.03
N LEU A 22 -7.27 11.41 0.01
CA LEU A 22 -8.58 10.76 -0.19
C LEU A 22 -8.97 9.86 1.00
N LEU A 23 -8.02 9.13 1.58
CA LEU A 23 -8.28 8.31 2.77
C LEU A 23 -8.64 9.16 4.00
N GLN A 24 -8.00 10.33 4.15
CA GLN A 24 -8.33 11.29 5.21
C GLN A 24 -9.73 11.88 5.03
N GLU A 25 -10.11 12.29 3.81
CA GLU A 25 -11.45 12.82 3.52
C GLU A 25 -12.56 11.79 3.80
N LEU A 26 -12.24 10.50 3.67
CA LEU A 26 -13.14 9.38 3.94
C LEU A 26 -13.07 8.86 5.40
N ASP A 27 -12.34 9.57 6.28
CA ASP A 27 -12.14 9.21 7.69
C ASP A 27 -11.69 7.74 7.89
N GLN A 28 -10.81 7.25 7.00
CA GLN A 28 -10.27 5.89 7.07
C GLN A 28 -8.99 5.84 7.91
N GLU A 29 -8.81 4.78 8.70
CA GLU A 29 -7.54 4.52 9.39
C GLU A 29 -6.53 3.93 8.40
N TYR A 30 -5.35 4.55 8.27
CA TYR A 30 -4.30 4.06 7.38
C TYR A 30 -2.89 4.27 7.93
N VAL A 31 -1.93 3.54 7.36
CA VAL A 31 -0.49 3.75 7.54
C VAL A 31 0.20 3.72 6.19
N VAL A 32 1.35 4.40 6.06
CA VAL A 32 2.13 4.45 4.81
C VAL A 32 3.47 3.76 5.02
N TRP A 33 3.77 2.76 4.20
CA TRP A 33 5.04 2.03 4.17
C TRP A 33 5.72 2.18 2.82
N ARG A 34 7.06 2.21 2.80
CA ARG A 34 7.82 2.17 1.53
C ARG A 34 7.87 0.75 1.00
N ASN A 35 7.87 0.58 -0.32
CA ASN A 35 7.92 -0.72 -1.01
C ASN A 35 9.13 -1.62 -0.64
N ASP A 36 10.10 -1.11 0.11
CA ASP A 36 11.33 -1.79 0.53
C ASP A 36 11.57 -1.71 2.07
N LYS A 37 10.55 -1.34 2.86
CA LYS A 37 10.66 -1.12 4.32
C LYS A 37 9.59 -1.84 5.15
N PHE A 38 9.32 -3.09 4.84
CA PHE A 38 8.46 -3.98 5.64
C PHE A 38 8.79 -5.45 5.32
N LYS A 39 8.22 -6.38 6.06
CA LYS A 39 8.17 -7.80 5.65
C LYS A 39 6.77 -8.14 5.17
N LEU A 40 6.67 -9.03 4.19
CA LEU A 40 5.39 -9.42 3.61
C LEU A 40 4.36 -9.88 4.66
N GLU A 41 4.81 -10.63 5.67
CA GLU A 41 4.00 -11.10 6.81
C GLU A 41 3.36 -9.97 7.64
N ASP A 42 3.96 -8.78 7.64
CA ASP A 42 3.43 -7.63 8.40
C ASP A 42 2.12 -7.09 7.78
N ILE A 43 1.84 -7.40 6.51
CA ILE A 43 0.63 -6.98 5.80
C ILE A 43 -0.61 -7.72 6.31
N ASP A 44 -0.46 -8.92 6.89
CA ASP A 44 -1.58 -9.72 7.40
C ASP A 44 -2.35 -9.02 8.54
N ALA A 45 -1.78 -7.97 9.13
CA ALA A 45 -2.44 -7.14 10.14
C ALA A 45 -3.42 -6.10 9.58
N PHE A 46 -3.56 -5.99 8.25
CA PHE A 46 -4.38 -4.97 7.58
C PHE A 46 -5.55 -5.59 6.81
N ASP A 47 -6.67 -4.87 6.76
CA ASP A 47 -7.87 -5.33 6.06
C ASP A 47 -7.81 -5.04 4.56
N LYS A 48 -7.04 -4.01 4.16
CA LYS A 48 -6.94 -3.56 2.78
C LYS A 48 -5.54 -3.07 2.47
N ILE A 49 -5.15 -3.25 1.22
CA ILE A 49 -3.87 -2.82 0.66
C ILE A 49 -4.16 -1.79 -0.44
N LEU A 50 -3.52 -0.63 -0.34
CA LEU A 50 -3.53 0.40 -1.38
C LEU A 50 -2.11 0.57 -1.92
N LEU A 51 -1.91 0.27 -3.19
CA LEU A 51 -0.61 0.43 -3.84
C LEU A 51 -0.55 1.81 -4.50
N SER A 52 0.48 2.60 -4.19
CA SER A 52 0.72 3.81 -4.97
C SER A 52 1.18 3.43 -6.39
N PRO A 53 0.86 4.23 -7.41
CA PRO A 53 1.60 4.14 -8.66
C PRO A 53 3.08 4.45 -8.38
N GLY A 54 3.96 4.13 -9.32
CA GLY A 54 5.34 4.54 -9.26
C GLY A 54 5.96 4.67 -10.65
N PRO A 55 7.05 5.46 -10.77
CA PRO A 55 7.80 5.56 -12.01
C PRO A 55 8.59 4.27 -12.28
N GLY A 56 8.87 3.99 -13.56
CA GLY A 56 9.81 2.93 -13.95
C GLY A 56 9.18 1.59 -14.30
N ILE A 57 10.01 0.54 -14.26
CA ILE A 57 9.67 -0.82 -14.71
C ILE A 57 9.25 -1.65 -13.49
N PRO A 58 8.24 -2.55 -13.60
CA PRO A 58 7.75 -3.34 -12.46
C PRO A 58 8.83 -4.10 -11.66
N GLU A 59 9.94 -4.47 -12.31
CA GLU A 59 11.06 -5.20 -11.71
C GLU A 59 11.83 -4.37 -10.66
N GLU A 60 11.74 -3.04 -10.71
CA GLU A 60 12.36 -2.14 -9.74
C GLU A 60 11.44 -1.83 -8.55
N ALA A 61 10.20 -2.33 -8.56
CA ALA A 61 9.17 -2.00 -7.57
C ALA A 61 9.33 -2.70 -6.21
N GLY A 62 10.48 -3.31 -5.93
CA GLY A 62 10.79 -3.94 -4.65
C GLY A 62 9.78 -5.04 -4.29
N LEU A 63 9.25 -5.00 -3.07
CA LEU A 63 8.29 -6.02 -2.57
C LEU A 63 6.90 -5.89 -3.20
N LEU A 64 6.62 -4.85 -4.00
CA LEU A 64 5.27 -4.58 -4.52
C LEU A 64 4.75 -5.72 -5.41
N LEU A 65 5.63 -6.35 -6.20
CA LEU A 65 5.25 -7.53 -6.99
C LEU A 65 4.93 -8.73 -6.10
N ASP A 66 5.67 -8.95 -5.01
CA ASP A 66 5.41 -10.03 -4.07
C ASP A 66 4.09 -9.83 -3.33
N VAL A 67 3.76 -8.58 -3.00
CA VAL A 67 2.46 -8.20 -2.45
C VAL A 67 1.33 -8.56 -3.42
N ILE A 68 1.43 -8.18 -4.69
CA ILE A 68 0.43 -8.52 -5.70
C ILE A 68 0.29 -10.03 -5.84
N ARG A 69 1.40 -10.77 -5.96
CA ARG A 69 1.38 -12.24 -6.11
C ARG A 69 0.70 -12.95 -4.93
N THR A 70 0.78 -12.36 -3.74
CA THR A 70 0.30 -12.98 -2.50
C THR A 70 -1.14 -12.59 -2.18
N TYR A 71 -1.52 -11.33 -2.42
CA TYR A 71 -2.79 -10.77 -1.93
C TYR A 71 -3.78 -10.37 -3.05
N ALA A 72 -3.37 -10.38 -4.33
CA ALA A 72 -4.31 -10.08 -5.40
C ALA A 72 -5.36 -11.19 -5.54
N PRO A 73 -6.63 -10.85 -5.81
CA PRO A 73 -7.66 -11.83 -6.08
C PRO A 73 -7.31 -12.65 -7.34
N HIS A 74 -7.65 -13.94 -7.31
CA HIS A 74 -7.46 -14.88 -8.42
C HIS A 74 -8.51 -14.73 -9.51
#